data_AF-L8FMG5-F1
#
_entry.id   AF-L8FMG5-F1
#
_cell.length_a   1.000
_cell.length_b   1.000
_cell.length_c   1.000
_cell.angle_alpha   90.00
_cell.angle_beta   90.00
_cell.angle_gamma   90.00
#
_symmetry.space_group_name_H-M   'P 1'
#
loop_
_entity.id
_entity.type
_entity.pdbx_description
1 polymer ?
#
loop_
_entity_poly.entity_id
_entity_poly.type
_entity_poly.pdbx_seq_one_letter_code
_entity_poly.pdbx_strand_id
1 'polypeptide(L)'
;MTWISKATTGLGLLFLAHACYSAQEHSALQSTTNALHDVPSSASLPIDIVLETIISLFTTILGLVLGTAELRPIRWRVWAGKIEREGEKGFLGADGQVAKDYVGNPYKVLESRPGFVDIRKQKKEFAEWVREGGSAEVR
;
A
#
# COMPACT_ATOMS: atom_id res chain seq x y z
N MET A 1 -5.70 10.43 -1.76
CA MET A 1 -6.90 9.91 -2.45
C MET A 1 -6.58 8.54 -3.03
N THR A 2 -6.72 7.47 -2.22
CA THR A 2 -6.33 6.10 -2.62
C THR A 2 -7.15 5.55 -3.79
N TRP A 3 -8.33 6.13 -4.06
CA TRP A 3 -9.16 5.78 -5.20
C TRP A 3 -8.50 6.13 -6.54
N ILE A 4 -7.89 7.32 -6.65
CA ILE A 4 -7.27 7.77 -7.90
C ILE A 4 -6.08 6.90 -8.24
N SER A 5 -5.18 6.65 -7.29
CA SER A 5 -4.02 5.79 -7.52
C SER A 5 -4.41 4.36 -7.87
N LYS A 6 -5.40 3.78 -7.18
CA LYS A 6 -5.93 2.45 -7.50
C LYS A 6 -6.58 2.40 -8.87
N ALA A 7 -7.40 3.40 -9.22
CA ALA A 7 -8.03 3.49 -10.53
C ALA A 7 -6.99 3.61 -11.64
N THR A 8 -6.04 4.54 -11.51
CA THR A 8 -4.94 4.72 -12.49
C THR A 8 -4.09 3.46 -12.64
N THR A 9 -3.76 2.78 -11.54
CA THR A 9 -3.01 1.51 -11.58
C THR A 9 -3.81 0.43 -12.29
N GLY A 10 -5.10 0.27 -11.95
CA GLY A 10 -5.97 -0.72 -12.56
C GLY A 10 -6.17 -0.48 -14.06
N LEU A 11 -6.35 0.77 -14.46
CA LEU A 11 -6.51 1.17 -15.87
C LEU A 11 -5.20 0.94 -16.66
N GLY A 12 -4.05 1.29 -16.08
CA GLY A 12 -2.75 0.99 -16.67
C GLY A 12 -2.50 -0.51 -16.86
N LEU A 13 -2.85 -1.34 -15.86
CA LEU A 13 -2.73 -2.79 -15.96
C LEU A 13 -3.67 -3.39 -17.01
N LEU A 14 -4.90 -2.87 -17.10
CA LEU A 14 -5.86 -3.29 -18.13
C LEU A 14 -5.31 -3.03 -19.53
N PHE A 15 -4.81 -1.81 -19.79
CA PHE A 15 -4.21 -1.47 -21.08
C PHE A 15 -2.93 -2.26 -21.36
N LEU A 16 -2.11 -2.52 -20.34
CA LEU A 16 -0.92 -3.34 -20.49
C LEU A 16 -1.27 -4.78 -20.88
N ALA A 17 -2.29 -5.36 -20.24
CA ALA A 17 -2.79 -6.69 -20.60
C ALA A 17 -3.34 -6.71 -22.04
N HIS A 18 -4.05 -5.66 -22.44
CA HIS A 18 -4.54 -5.49 -23.80
C HIS A 18 -3.39 -5.44 -24.82
N ALA A 19 -2.38 -4.61 -24.60
CA ALA A 19 -1.23 -4.49 -25.50
C ALA A 19 -0.42 -5.79 -25.59
N CYS A 20 -0.26 -6.53 -24.48
CA CYS A 20 0.34 -7.87 -24.47
C CYS A 20 -0.49 -8.87 -25.30
N TYR A 21 -1.81 -8.81 -25.22
CA TYR A 21 -2.69 -9.64 -26.02
C TYR A 21 -2.56 -9.31 -27.53
N SER A 22 -2.56 -8.02 -27.89
CA SER A 22 -2.35 -7.57 -29.27
C SER A 22 -0.99 -8.03 -29.83
N ALA A 23 0.07 -7.95 -29.03
CA ALA A 23 1.40 -8.45 -29.41
C ALA A 23 1.40 -9.97 -29.65
N GLN A 24 0.69 -10.73 -28.82
CA GLN A 24 0.56 -12.17 -28.96
C GLN A 24 -0.20 -12.55 -30.22
N GLU A 25 -1.36 -11.95 -30.49
CA GLU A 25 -2.13 -12.20 -31.71
C GLU A 25 -1.33 -11.85 -32.97
N HIS A 26 -0.67 -10.68 -32.98
CA HIS A 26 0.18 -10.27 -34.09
C HIS A 26 1.30 -11.28 -34.35
N SER A 27 1.99 -11.71 -33.30
CA SER A 27 3.08 -12.68 -33.40
C SER A 27 2.58 -14.06 -33.88
N ALA A 28 1.42 -14.51 -33.40
CA ALA A 28 0.82 -15.77 -33.82
C ALA A 28 0.46 -15.74 -35.31
N LEU A 29 -0.21 -14.68 -35.78
CA LEU A 29 -0.60 -14.52 -37.18
C LEU A 29 0.60 -14.39 -38.13
N GLN A 30 1.64 -13.65 -37.72
CA GLN A 30 2.88 -13.56 -38.48
C GLN A 30 3.58 -14.91 -38.57
N SER A 31 3.65 -15.66 -37.46
CA SER A 31 4.25 -16.99 -37.45
C SER A 31 3.52 -17.96 -38.38
N THR A 32 2.18 -17.95 -38.39
CA THR A 32 1.39 -18.81 -39.29
C THR A 32 1.57 -18.41 -40.76
N THR A 33 1.59 -17.11 -41.05
CA THR A 33 1.73 -16.61 -42.43
C THR A 33 3.11 -16.93 -42.99
N ASN A 34 4.18 -16.71 -42.22
CA ASN A 34 5.54 -17.01 -42.65
C ASN A 34 5.74 -18.52 -42.88
N ALA A 35 5.13 -19.37 -42.05
CA ALA A 35 5.15 -20.82 -42.24
C ALA A 35 4.40 -21.27 -43.52
N LEU A 36 3.32 -20.58 -43.91
CA LEU A 36 2.56 -20.89 -45.13
C LEU A 36 3.25 -20.41 -46.41
N HIS A 37 4.02 -19.32 -46.34
CA HIS A 37 4.61 -18.66 -47.50
C HIS A 37 6.13 -18.86 -47.65
N ASP A 38 6.78 -19.63 -46.76
CA ASP A 38 8.24 -19.85 -46.72
C ASP A 38 9.05 -18.54 -46.76
N VAL A 39 8.52 -17.49 -46.11
CA VAL A 39 9.12 -16.15 -46.06
C VAL A 39 9.97 -16.02 -44.79
N PRO A 40 11.19 -15.46 -44.88
CA PRO A 40 12.02 -15.20 -43.70
C PRO A 40 11.30 -14.29 -42.70
N SER A 41 11.33 -14.68 -41.42
CA SER A 41 10.61 -14.02 -40.34
C SER A 41 11.22 -12.66 -39.97
N SER A 42 10.61 -11.57 -40.45
CA SER A 42 10.86 -10.21 -39.96
C SER A 42 9.97 -9.91 -38.76
N ALA A 43 10.48 -10.13 -37.55
CA ALA A 43 9.74 -10.05 -36.28
C ALA A 43 9.71 -8.64 -35.65
N SER A 44 9.31 -7.62 -36.41
CA SER A 44 9.10 -6.27 -35.85
C SER A 44 7.64 -6.07 -35.43
N LEU A 45 7.40 -5.63 -34.20
CA LEU A 45 6.07 -5.23 -33.77
C LEU A 45 5.64 -3.92 -34.46
N PRO A 46 4.34 -3.77 -34.77
CA PRO A 46 3.77 -2.50 -35.17
C PRO A 46 4.03 -1.42 -34.11
N ILE A 47 4.33 -0.21 -34.57
CA ILE A 47 4.64 0.93 -33.69
C ILE A 47 3.51 1.24 -32.71
N ASP A 48 2.26 1.00 -33.12
CA ASP A 48 1.08 1.23 -32.28
C ASP A 48 1.12 0.38 -31.01
N ILE A 49 1.34 -0.93 -31.14
CA ILE A 49 1.47 -1.87 -30.01
C ILE A 49 2.63 -1.47 -29.08
N VAL A 50 3.73 -0.97 -29.65
CA VAL A 50 4.89 -0.47 -28.88
C VAL A 50 4.53 0.79 -28.09
N LEU A 51 3.82 1.74 -28.69
CA LEU A 51 3.39 2.95 -28.00
C LEU A 51 2.36 2.65 -26.91
N GLU A 52 1.37 1.79 -27.20
CA GLU A 52 0.38 1.33 -26.22
C GLU A 52 1.06 0.69 -25.01
N THR A 53 2.04 -0.20 -25.21
CA THR A 53 2.77 -0.83 -24.09
C THR A 53 3.55 0.18 -23.27
N ILE A 54 4.26 1.12 -23.90
CA ILE A 54 5.03 2.17 -23.18
C ILE A 54 4.09 3.07 -22.36
N ILE A 55 2.99 3.53 -22.96
CA ILE A 55 2.01 4.40 -22.29
C ILE A 55 1.33 3.66 -21.14
N SER A 56 0.96 2.40 -21.34
CA SER A 56 0.35 1.54 -20.31
C SER A 56 1.29 1.30 -19.14
N LEU A 57 2.57 1.02 -19.42
CA LEU A 57 3.60 0.86 -18.41
C LEU A 57 3.79 2.15 -17.61
N PHE A 58 3.91 3.29 -18.29
CA PHE A 58 4.07 4.59 -17.64
C PHE A 58 2.87 4.93 -16.75
N THR A 59 1.65 4.70 -17.25
CA THR A 59 0.41 4.90 -16.49
C THR A 59 0.35 4.00 -15.25
N THR A 60 0.78 2.74 -15.38
CA THR A 60 0.83 1.78 -14.27
C THR A 60 1.82 2.24 -13.20
N ILE A 61 3.03 2.62 -13.59
CA ILE A 61 4.06 3.14 -12.68
C ILE A 61 3.57 4.41 -11.98
N LEU A 62 2.95 5.32 -12.73
CA LEU A 62 2.38 6.55 -12.18
C LEU A 62 1.31 6.23 -11.12
N GLY A 63 0.39 5.32 -11.42
CA GLY A 63 -0.63 4.86 -10.47
C GLY A 63 -0.02 4.27 -9.18
N LEU A 64 1.01 3.44 -9.32
CA LEU A 64 1.72 2.84 -8.19
C LEU A 64 2.41 3.90 -7.32
N VAL A 65 3.13 4.84 -7.94
CA VAL A 65 3.83 5.93 -7.23
C VAL A 65 2.83 6.82 -6.49
N LEU A 66 1.73 7.20 -7.13
CA LEU A 66 0.66 7.99 -6.50
C LEU A 66 -0.04 7.23 -5.35
N GLY A 67 0.05 5.90 -5.34
CA GLY A 67 -0.49 5.04 -4.29
C GLY A 67 0.42 4.83 -3.10
N THR A 68 1.66 5.32 -3.14
CA THR A 68 2.61 5.16 -2.03
C THR A 68 2.21 5.99 -0.81
N ALA A 69 2.51 5.46 0.37
CA ALA A 69 2.29 6.18 1.62
C ALA A 69 3.27 7.37 1.73
N GLU A 70 2.83 8.45 2.37
CA GLU A 70 3.69 9.60 2.61
C GLU A 70 4.89 9.22 3.47
N LEU A 71 6.04 9.81 3.13
CA LEU A 71 7.27 9.59 3.88
C LEU A 71 7.15 10.14 5.30
N ARG A 72 7.62 9.35 6.25
CA ARG A 72 7.67 9.76 7.66
C ARG A 72 8.81 10.74 7.91
N PRO A 73 8.65 11.66 8.87
CA PRO A 73 9.75 12.49 9.36
C PRO A 73 10.88 11.61 9.90
N ILE A 74 12.12 11.91 9.48
CA ILE A 74 13.32 11.19 9.93
C ILE A 74 13.62 11.49 11.42
N ARG A 75 13.31 12.71 11.88
CA ARG A 75 13.58 13.15 13.25
C ARG A 75 12.50 12.65 14.21
N TRP A 76 12.89 11.80 15.17
CA TRP A 76 11.97 11.20 16.15
C TRP A 76 11.18 12.22 16.98
N ARG A 77 11.76 13.36 17.36
CA ARG A 77 11.03 14.43 18.05
C ARG A 77 9.88 14.99 17.21
N VAL A 78 10.07 15.13 15.90
CA VAL A 78 9.03 15.63 14.98
C VAL A 78 7.94 14.59 14.80
N TRP A 79 8.32 13.31 14.69
CA TRP A 79 7.37 12.20 14.62
C TRP A 79 6.55 12.08 15.91
N ALA A 80 7.19 12.06 17.08
CA ALA A 80 6.52 12.00 18.39
C ALA A 80 5.53 13.16 18.56
N GLY A 81 5.96 14.40 18.26
CA GLY A 81 5.06 15.56 18.33
C GLY A 81 3.91 15.52 17.30
N LYS A 82 4.05 14.82 16.17
CA LYS A 82 2.95 14.56 15.24
C LYS A 82 1.96 13.55 15.82
N ILE A 83 2.48 12.45 16.38
CA ILE A 83 1.70 11.40 17.04
C ILE A 83 0.90 11.96 18.22
N GLU A 84 1.51 12.79 19.07
CA GLU A 84 0.83 13.38 20.23
C GLU A 84 -0.31 14.32 19.83
N ARG A 85 -0.14 15.08 18.74
CA ARG A 85 -1.16 16.02 18.25
C ARG A 85 -2.31 15.32 17.54
N GLU A 86 -2.00 14.36 16.68
CA GLU A 86 -2.97 13.77 15.77
C GLU A 86 -3.55 12.44 16.31
N GLY A 87 -2.88 11.83 17.30
CA GLY A 87 -3.23 10.54 17.87
C GLY A 87 -3.26 9.42 16.82
N GLU A 88 -3.83 8.28 17.17
CA GLU A 88 -4.03 7.17 16.22
C GLU A 88 -5.03 7.54 15.10
N LYS A 89 -5.94 8.48 15.39
CA LYS A 89 -6.96 8.97 14.46
C LYS A 89 -6.37 9.72 13.25
N GLY A 90 -5.20 10.33 13.42
CA GLY A 90 -4.48 10.99 12.33
C GLY A 90 -3.82 10.04 11.33
N PHE A 91 -3.73 8.75 11.68
CA PHE A 91 -3.08 7.73 10.87
C PHE A 91 -4.05 6.65 10.42
N LEU A 92 -5.34 6.97 10.31
CA LEU A 92 -6.31 6.07 9.74
C LEU A 92 -6.07 5.93 8.23
N GLY A 93 -6.01 4.69 7.76
CA GLY A 93 -6.03 4.37 6.35
C GLY A 93 -7.39 4.68 5.71
N ALA A 94 -7.47 4.50 4.40
CA ALA A 94 -8.72 4.67 3.65
C ALA A 94 -9.82 3.66 4.05
N ASP A 95 -9.45 2.62 4.78
CA ASP A 95 -10.30 1.58 5.36
C ASP A 95 -10.81 1.93 6.78
N GLY A 96 -10.43 3.10 7.32
CA GLY A 96 -10.79 3.51 8.67
C GLY A 96 -10.08 2.72 9.77
N GLN A 97 -9.10 1.89 9.42
CA GLN A 97 -8.23 1.20 10.36
C GLN A 97 -6.94 1.99 10.54
N VAL A 98 -6.25 1.80 11.66
CA VAL A 98 -4.91 2.37 11.85
C VAL A 98 -4.01 1.82 10.74
N ALA A 99 -3.31 2.71 10.04
CA ALA A 99 -2.43 2.35 8.95
C ALA A 99 -1.49 1.22 9.39
N LYS A 100 -1.35 0.17 8.58
CA LYS A 100 -0.47 -0.98 8.87
C LYS A 100 0.95 -0.58 9.26
N ASP A 101 1.42 0.52 8.70
CA ASP A 101 2.78 1.03 8.94
C ASP A 101 2.85 1.98 10.13
N TYR A 102 1.78 2.14 10.91
CA TYR A 102 1.77 3.02 12.08
C TYR A 102 2.75 2.50 13.14
N VAL A 103 3.78 3.31 13.39
CA VAL A 103 4.71 3.12 14.49
C VAL A 103 4.34 4.16 15.54
N GLY A 104 3.89 3.72 16.71
CA GLY A 104 3.48 4.61 17.81
C GLY A 104 4.62 5.50 18.32
N ASN A 105 4.38 6.25 19.40
CA ASN A 105 5.37 7.17 19.94
C ASN A 105 6.70 6.44 20.24
N PRO A 106 7.84 6.84 19.62
CA PRO A 106 9.13 6.21 19.81
C PRO A 106 9.62 6.30 21.27
N TYR A 107 9.16 7.30 22.03
CA TYR A 107 9.51 7.47 23.44
C TYR A 107 8.58 6.73 24.42
N LYS A 108 7.57 6.02 23.92
CA LYS A 108 6.56 5.33 24.76
C LYS A 108 7.19 4.43 25.82
N VAL A 109 8.29 3.74 25.50
CA VAL A 109 8.99 2.87 26.46
C VAL A 109 9.66 3.68 27.59
N LEU A 110 10.22 4.84 27.27
CA LEU A 110 10.84 5.73 28.25
C LEU A 110 9.80 6.39 29.15
N GLU A 111 8.63 6.72 28.61
CA GLU A 111 7.52 7.32 29.34
C GLU A 111 6.79 6.30 30.23
N SER A 112 6.44 5.14 29.67
CA SER A 112 5.71 4.09 30.41
C SER A 112 6.57 3.34 31.42
N ARG A 113 7.91 3.39 31.28
CA ARG A 113 8.89 2.77 32.18
C ARG A 113 8.45 1.37 32.65
N PRO A 114 8.26 0.41 31.72
CA PRO A 114 7.65 -0.89 32.05
C PRO A 114 8.40 -1.65 33.17
N GLY A 115 9.71 -1.43 33.32
CA GLY A 115 10.52 -2.02 34.39
C GLY A 115 10.33 -1.41 35.79
N PHE A 116 9.65 -0.28 35.92
CA PHE A 116 9.42 0.42 37.19
C PHE A 116 7.96 0.35 37.66
N VAL A 117 7.18 -0.53 37.05
CA VAL A 117 5.77 -0.71 37.38
C VAL A 117 5.64 -1.46 38.70
N ASP A 118 4.78 -0.97 39.60
CA ASP A 118 4.42 -1.69 40.81
C ASP A 118 3.45 -2.84 40.48
N ILE A 119 4.05 -4.03 40.28
CA ILE A 119 3.33 -5.27 39.94
C ILE A 119 2.33 -5.64 41.05
N ARG A 120 2.62 -5.33 42.32
CA ARG A 120 1.74 -5.71 43.44
C ARG A 120 0.50 -4.83 43.46
N LYS A 121 0.68 -3.53 43.24
CA LYS A 121 -0.43 -2.58 43.11
C LYS A 121 -1.33 -2.94 41.93
N GLN A 122 -0.77 -3.19 40.75
CA GLN A 122 -1.56 -3.56 39.56
C GLN A 122 -2.36 -4.85 39.76
N LYS A 123 -1.78 -5.87 40.40
CA LYS A 123 -2.51 -7.12 40.71
C LYS A 123 -3.68 -6.88 41.66
N LYS A 124 -3.51 -5.98 42.64
CA LYS A 124 -4.58 -5.61 43.58
C LYS A 124 -5.71 -4.86 42.86
N GLU A 125 -5.37 -3.85 42.08
CA GLU A 125 -6.34 -3.07 41.28
C GLU A 125 -7.12 -3.97 40.31
N PHE A 126 -6.44 -4.90 39.63
CA PHE A 126 -7.09 -5.88 38.77
C PHE A 126 -8.04 -6.80 39.55
N ALA A 127 -7.63 -7.29 40.73
CA ALA A 127 -8.48 -8.14 41.57
C ALA A 127 -9.71 -7.40 42.09
N GLU A 128 -9.57 -6.12 42.45
CA GLU A 128 -10.68 -5.25 42.85
C GLU A 128 -11.64 -5.01 41.68
N TRP A 129 -11.12 -4.73 40.48
CA TRP A 129 -11.93 -4.58 39.26
C TRP A 129 -12.70 -5.86 38.88
N VAL A 130 -12.08 -7.04 39.01
CA VAL A 130 -12.77 -8.33 38.78
C VAL A 130 -13.89 -8.53 39.81
N ARG A 131 -13.66 -8.18 41.08
CA ARG A 131 -14.66 -8.27 42.15
C ARG A 131 -15.84 -7.32 41.92
N GLU A 132 -15.60 -6.17 41.29
CA GLU A 132 -16.62 -5.18 40.91
C GLU A 132 -17.38 -5.53 39.61
N GLY A 133 -17.14 -6.71 39.03
CA GLY A 133 -17.92 -7.22 37.90
C GLY A 133 -17.54 -6.61 36.55
N GLY A 134 -16.32 -6.07 36.42
CA GLY A 134 -15.76 -5.64 35.13
C GLY A 134 -16.47 -4.44 34.47
N SER A 135 -17.33 -3.74 35.21
CA SER A 135 -18.12 -2.61 34.69
C SER A 135 -17.61 -1.29 35.25
N ALA A 136 -16.41 -0.89 34.84
CA ALA A 136 -16.01 0.52 34.86
C ALA A 136 -16.32 1.11 33.47
N GLU A 137 -17.58 1.53 33.34
CA GLU A 137 -18.16 2.51 32.41
C GLU A 137 -17.44 2.83 31.09
N VAL A 138 -18.07 2.41 29.99
CA VAL A 138 -18.05 3.16 28.72
C VAL A 138 -18.78 4.47 28.96
N ARG A 139 -18.06 5.58 29.08
CA ARG A 139 -18.60 6.92 28.86
C ARG A 139 -17.56 7.85 28.24
#